data_AF-A0A820N654-F1
#
_entry.id   AF-A0A820N654-F1
#
_cell.length_a   1.000
_cell.length_b   1.000
_cell.length_c   1.000
_cell.angle_alpha   90.00
_cell.angle_beta   90.00
_cell.angle_gamma   90.00
#
_symmetry.space_group_name_H-M   'P 1'
#
loop_
_entity.id
_entity.type
_entity.pdbx_description
1 polymer ?
#
loop_
_entity_poly.entity_id
_entity_poly.type
_entity_poly.pdbx_seq_one_letter_code
_entity_poly.pdbx_strand_id
1 'polypeptide(L)'
;KTKEIAYYVPIDETIKSIVHNDHVIDQILDNIKQQREKVFIDKDLMFSFRHGHFGNRIDDDSLLIQLYIDDIELTNPIGCKKDKHKMCMIYFSLVDILNEYRSQLEHIHLVGICTSRILKVKFLKR
;
A
#
# COMPACT_ATOMS: atom_id res chain seq x y z
N LYS A 1 8.86 -10.15 -30.41
CA LYS A 1 8.46 -9.38 -29.21
C LYS A 1 8.90 -10.16 -27.98
N THR A 2 9.66 -9.55 -27.07
CA THR A 2 9.99 -10.17 -25.77
C THR A 2 8.70 -10.35 -24.96
N LYS A 3 8.54 -11.53 -24.34
CA LYS A 3 7.39 -11.82 -23.48
C LYS A 3 7.50 -10.95 -22.21
N GLU A 4 6.46 -10.19 -21.92
CA GLU A 4 6.34 -9.47 -20.65
C GLU A 4 5.87 -10.45 -19.57
N ILE A 5 6.51 -10.40 -18.40
CA ILE A 5 6.25 -11.30 -17.28
C ILE A 5 6.13 -10.45 -16.02
N ALA A 6 5.17 -10.79 -15.19
CA ALA A 6 5.00 -10.25 -13.85
C ALA A 6 4.77 -11.41 -12.87
N TYR A 7 5.17 -11.20 -11.63
CA TYR A 7 4.86 -12.05 -10.49
C TYR A 7 3.78 -11.37 -9.65
N TYR A 8 2.81 -12.14 -9.17
CA TYR A 8 1.71 -11.67 -8.34
C TYR A 8 1.64 -12.51 -7.07
N VAL A 9 1.50 -11.82 -5.94
CA VAL A 9 1.25 -12.39 -4.62
C VAL A 9 -0.20 -12.06 -4.26
N PRO A 10 -1.06 -13.07 -4.00
CA PRO A 10 -2.46 -12.83 -3.69
C PRO A 10 -2.66 -11.95 -2.44
N ILE A 11 -3.28 -10.79 -2.64
CA ILE A 11 -3.56 -9.84 -1.55
C ILE A 11 -4.55 -10.46 -0.57
N ASP A 12 -5.56 -11.17 -1.06
CA ASP A 12 -6.61 -11.75 -0.22
C ASP A 12 -6.07 -12.85 0.70
N GLU A 13 -5.13 -13.68 0.24
CA GLU A 13 -4.44 -14.66 1.09
C GLU A 13 -3.60 -13.99 2.17
N THR A 14 -2.89 -12.92 1.81
CA THR A 14 -2.09 -12.13 2.76
C THR A 14 -2.97 -11.49 3.82
N ILE A 15 -4.08 -10.85 3.41
CA ILE A 15 -5.05 -10.25 4.34
C ILE A 15 -5.66 -11.31 5.23
N LYS A 16 -6.11 -12.46 4.69
CA LYS A 16 -6.65 -13.59 5.47
C LYS A 16 -5.66 -14.02 6.55
N SER A 17 -4.36 -14.06 6.24
CA SER A 17 -3.32 -14.40 7.22
C SER A 17 -3.18 -13.34 8.31
N ILE A 18 -3.28 -12.05 7.98
CA ILE A 18 -3.19 -10.95 8.95
C ILE A 18 -4.40 -10.97 9.90
N VAL A 19 -5.61 -11.10 9.35
CA VAL A 19 -6.86 -11.09 10.12
C VAL A 19 -7.15 -12.43 10.82
N HIS A 20 -6.33 -13.45 10.63
CA HIS A 20 -6.49 -14.72 11.36
C HIS A 20 -6.26 -14.56 12.87
N ASN A 21 -5.62 -13.47 13.29
CA ASN A 21 -5.42 -13.14 14.70
C ASN A 21 -6.53 -12.20 15.18
N ASP A 22 -7.43 -12.71 16.03
CA ASP A 22 -8.54 -11.95 16.61
C ASP A 22 -8.07 -10.65 17.28
N HIS A 23 -6.91 -10.66 17.94
CA HIS A 23 -6.36 -9.47 18.57
C HIS A 23 -6.03 -8.36 17.56
N VAL A 24 -5.57 -8.74 16.36
CA VAL A 24 -5.28 -7.77 15.29
C VAL A 24 -6.57 -7.18 14.75
N ILE A 25 -7.62 -7.98 14.59
CA ILE A 25 -8.94 -7.49 14.18
C ILE A 25 -9.47 -6.48 15.20
N ASP A 26 -9.44 -6.82 16.49
CA ASP A 26 -9.94 -5.93 17.55
C ASP A 26 -9.20 -4.59 17.54
N GLN A 27 -7.86 -4.61 17.42
CA GLN A 27 -7.05 -3.39 17.30
C GLN A 27 -7.41 -2.56 16.07
N ILE A 28 -7.66 -3.20 14.92
CA ILE A 28 -8.06 -2.50 13.69
C ILE A 28 -9.43 -1.83 13.88
N LEU A 29 -10.41 -2.56 14.41
CA LEU A 29 -11.76 -2.03 14.65
C LEU A 29 -11.76 -0.87 15.64
N ASP A 30 -11.00 -0.98 16.73
CA ASP A 30 -10.86 0.09 17.71
C ASP A 30 -10.18 1.32 17.11
N ASN A 31 -9.14 1.14 16.29
CA ASN A 31 -8.48 2.25 15.61
C ASN A 31 -9.42 2.96 14.61
N ILE A 32 -10.25 2.22 13.86
CA ILE A 32 -11.25 2.80 12.95
C ILE A 32 -12.24 3.68 13.72
N LYS A 33 -12.76 3.18 14.85
CA LYS A 33 -13.67 3.95 15.73
C LYS A 33 -13.02 5.22 16.26
N GLN A 34 -11.81 5.10 16.83
CA GLN A 34 -11.06 6.25 17.37
C GLN A 34 -10.75 7.31 16.31
N GLN A 35 -10.47 6.90 15.07
CA GLN A 35 -10.25 7.84 13.98
C GLN A 35 -11.53 8.66 13.72
N ARG A 36 -12.69 7.99 13.57
CA ARG A 36 -13.97 8.69 13.33
C ARG A 36 -14.35 9.66 14.45
N GLU A 37 -14.11 9.31 15.71
CA GLU A 37 -14.43 10.20 16.84
C GLU A 37 -13.61 11.51 16.81
N LYS A 38 -12.36 11.46 16.32
CA LYS A 38 -11.49 12.65 16.23
C LYS A 38 -11.99 13.69 15.21
N VAL A 39 -12.86 13.31 14.27
CA VAL A 39 -13.47 14.23 13.29
C VAL A 39 -14.33 15.30 13.97
N PHE A 40 -14.88 15.01 15.15
CA PHE A 40 -15.74 15.95 15.88
C PHE A 40 -14.95 17.03 16.64
N ILE A 41 -13.63 16.86 16.78
CA ILE A 41 -12.77 17.75 17.57
C ILE A 41 -12.23 18.90 16.73
N ASP A 42 -11.81 18.63 15.48
CA ASP A 42 -11.26 19.66 14.58
C ASP A 42 -11.57 19.30 13.11
N LYS A 43 -12.33 20.18 12.44
CA LYS A 43 -12.77 19.98 11.05
C LYS A 43 -11.71 20.39 10.02
N ASP A 44 -10.66 21.10 10.44
CA ASP A 44 -9.60 21.58 9.57
C ASP A 44 -8.40 20.60 9.52
N LEU A 45 -8.43 19.54 10.35
CA LEU A 45 -7.37 18.53 10.45
C LEU A 45 -7.78 17.16 9.91
N MET A 46 -6.98 16.62 8.99
CA MET A 46 -7.15 15.26 8.48
C MET A 46 -6.24 14.27 9.23
N PHE A 47 -6.78 13.58 10.23
CA PHE A 47 -6.03 12.55 10.97
C PHE A 47 -5.96 11.18 10.28
N SER A 48 -6.83 10.91 9.31
CA SER A 48 -6.89 9.64 8.55
C SER A 48 -7.47 9.87 7.17
N PHE A 49 -7.16 8.96 6.23
CA PHE A 49 -7.79 8.92 4.92
C PHE A 49 -9.32 8.78 5.00
N ARG A 50 -9.83 8.20 6.09
CA ARG A 50 -11.26 8.12 6.39
C ARG A 50 -11.92 9.49 6.60
N HIS A 51 -11.17 10.54 6.94
CA HIS A 51 -11.73 11.87 7.22
C HIS A 51 -11.87 12.72 5.96
N GLY A 52 -11.21 12.31 4.88
CA GLY A 52 -11.31 13.01 3.60
C GLY A 52 -12.74 12.96 3.05
N HIS A 53 -13.05 13.86 2.13
CA HIS A 53 -14.36 13.94 1.48
C HIS A 53 -14.87 12.59 0.93
N PHE A 54 -13.96 11.75 0.41
CA PHE A 54 -14.28 10.40 -0.05
C PHE A 54 -14.26 9.36 1.07
N GLY A 55 -13.39 9.52 2.07
CA GLY A 55 -13.28 8.60 3.20
C GLY A 55 -14.53 8.54 4.06
N ASN A 56 -15.23 9.67 4.22
CA ASN A 56 -16.48 9.73 4.99
C ASN A 56 -17.63 8.91 4.36
N ARG A 57 -17.45 8.44 3.12
CA ARG A 57 -18.42 7.58 2.40
C ARG A 57 -18.09 6.09 2.53
N ILE A 58 -16.99 5.75 3.19
CA ILE A 58 -16.51 4.38 3.35
C ILE A 58 -17.10 3.81 4.65
N ASP A 59 -17.66 2.61 4.55
CA ASP A 59 -18.25 1.89 5.67
C ASP A 59 -17.21 1.49 6.72
N ASP A 60 -17.66 1.31 7.97
CA ASP A 60 -16.78 0.88 9.07
C ASP A 60 -16.27 -0.56 8.87
N ASP A 61 -17.03 -1.37 8.15
CA ASP A 61 -16.67 -2.76 7.83
C ASP A 61 -15.71 -2.88 6.64
N SER A 62 -15.37 -1.76 5.99
CA SER A 62 -14.40 -1.76 4.88
C SER A 62 -12.98 -1.66 5.41
N LEU A 63 -12.06 -2.49 4.93
CA LEU A 63 -10.63 -2.38 5.24
C LEU A 63 -9.90 -1.52 4.20
N LEU A 64 -9.17 -0.49 4.64
CA LEU A 64 -8.37 0.37 3.78
C LEU A 64 -6.98 -0.20 3.58
N ILE A 65 -6.59 -0.34 2.32
CA ILE A 65 -5.24 -0.72 1.90
C ILE A 65 -4.58 0.42 1.15
N GLN A 66 -3.30 0.65 1.42
CA GLN A 66 -2.49 1.59 0.67
C GLN A 66 -1.58 0.82 -0.27
N LEU A 67 -1.74 1.02 -1.58
CA LEU A 67 -0.84 0.50 -2.60
C LEU A 67 0.23 1.54 -2.94
N TYR A 68 1.47 1.09 -3.05
CA TYR A 68 2.57 1.93 -3.49
C TYR A 68 3.60 1.11 -4.27
N ILE A 69 4.43 1.81 -5.04
CA ILE A 69 5.48 1.21 -5.84
C ILE A 69 6.85 1.69 -5.39
N ASP A 70 7.84 0.81 -5.48
CA ASP A 70 9.25 1.15 -5.38
C ASP A 70 10.03 0.47 -6.50
N ASP A 71 11.08 1.12 -6.96
CA ASP A 71 11.90 0.67 -8.06
C ASP A 71 13.25 0.20 -7.53
N ILE A 72 13.57 -1.08 -7.73
CA ILE A 72 14.90 -1.61 -7.40
C ILE A 72 15.73 -1.83 -8.66
N GLU A 73 17.03 -1.59 -8.54
CA GLU A 73 17.99 -1.87 -9.60
C GLU A 73 18.84 -3.07 -9.21
N LEU A 74 18.82 -4.13 -10.02
CA LEU A 74 19.56 -5.36 -9.74
C LEU A 74 21.03 -5.32 -10.19
N THR A 75 21.49 -4.18 -10.72
CA THR A 75 22.85 -4.00 -11.26
C THR A 75 23.71 -3.04 -10.45
N ASN A 76 25.03 -3.13 -10.69
CA ASN A 76 26.00 -2.20 -10.10
C ASN A 76 25.62 -0.74 -10.45
N PRO A 77 25.37 0.12 -9.44
CA PRO A 77 24.93 1.50 -9.65
C PRO A 77 25.97 2.38 -10.39
N ILE A 78 27.19 1.89 -10.62
CA ILE A 78 28.33 2.66 -11.16
C ILE A 78 28.55 2.41 -12.68
N GLY A 79 27.59 1.85 -13.42
CA GLY A 79 27.75 1.48 -14.85
C GLY A 79 26.81 2.16 -15.85
N CYS A 80 27.23 2.25 -17.12
CA CYS A 80 26.47 2.81 -18.26
C CYS A 80 25.14 2.09 -18.61
N LYS A 81 24.72 1.08 -17.84
CA LYS A 81 23.51 0.26 -18.09
C LYS A 81 22.50 0.26 -16.93
N LYS A 82 22.54 1.29 -16.07
CA LYS A 82 21.73 1.41 -14.86
C LYS A 82 20.23 1.09 -15.03
N ASP A 83 19.60 1.53 -16.12
CA ASP A 83 18.16 1.28 -16.35
C ASP A 83 17.83 -0.03 -17.11
N LYS A 84 18.81 -0.94 -17.31
CA LYS A 84 18.58 -2.16 -18.09
C LYS A 84 17.85 -3.25 -17.29
N HIS A 85 18.12 -3.35 -16.00
CA HIS A 85 17.62 -4.42 -15.12
C HIS A 85 16.85 -3.85 -13.92
N LYS A 86 16.05 -2.82 -14.19
CA LYS A 86 15.22 -2.14 -13.20
C LYS A 86 13.87 -2.85 -13.05
N MET A 87 13.55 -3.24 -11.83
CA MET A 87 12.33 -3.94 -11.46
C MET A 87 11.46 -3.01 -10.61
N CYS A 88 10.16 -3.01 -10.87
CA CYS A 88 9.17 -2.31 -10.07
C CYS A 88 8.51 -3.32 -9.15
N MET A 89 8.56 -3.00 -7.86
CA MET A 89 7.93 -3.72 -6.78
C MET A 89 6.65 -2.98 -6.42
N ILE A 90 5.56 -3.73 -6.32
CA ILE A 90 4.27 -3.22 -5.85
C ILE A 90 4.07 -3.76 -4.46
N TYR A 91 3.83 -2.88 -3.50
CA TYR A 91 3.58 -3.23 -2.11
C TYR A 91 2.20 -2.74 -1.68
N PHE A 92 1.69 -3.35 -0.63
CA PHE A 92 0.56 -2.84 0.12
C PHE A 92 0.85 -2.82 1.62
N SER A 93 0.22 -1.88 2.31
CA SER A 93 0.11 -1.85 3.76
C SER A 93 -1.34 -1.63 4.16
N LEU A 94 -1.71 -2.11 5.35
CA LEU A 94 -3.01 -1.81 5.92
C LEU A 94 -2.99 -0.38 6.47
N VAL A 95 -3.97 0.42 6.08
CA VAL A 95 -4.13 1.77 6.62
C VAL A 95 -4.81 1.67 7.99
N ASP A 96 -5.70 0.71 8.23
CA ASP A 96 -6.46 0.71 9.49
C ASP A 96 -5.72 0.14 10.71
N ILE A 97 -4.44 -0.24 10.58
CA ILE A 97 -3.59 -0.54 11.75
C ILE A 97 -3.15 0.75 12.46
N LEU A 98 -2.69 0.61 13.70
CA LEU A 98 -2.17 1.72 14.50
C LEU A 98 -1.02 2.44 13.79
N ASN A 99 -1.02 3.77 13.88
CA ASN A 99 -0.08 4.64 13.15
C ASN A 99 1.40 4.29 13.43
N GLU A 100 1.71 3.87 14.65
CA GLU A 100 3.05 3.46 15.09
C GLU A 100 3.58 2.22 14.37
N TYR A 101 2.69 1.35 13.86
CA TYR A 101 3.05 0.12 13.16
C TYR A 101 3.14 0.29 11.65
N ARG A 102 2.47 1.30 11.07
CA ARG A 102 2.43 1.50 9.60
C ARG A 102 3.79 1.66 8.94
N SER A 103 4.78 2.19 9.66
CA SER A 103 6.14 2.39 9.16
C SER A 103 7.07 1.20 9.44
N GLN A 104 6.60 0.18 10.16
CA GLN A 104 7.40 -1.01 10.43
C GLN A 104 7.41 -1.93 9.21
N LEU A 105 8.58 -2.51 8.94
CA LEU A 105 8.80 -3.33 7.76
C LEU A 105 7.90 -4.58 7.72
N GLU A 106 7.47 -5.05 8.89
CA GLU A 106 6.56 -6.20 9.07
C GLU A 106 5.16 -5.97 8.50
N HIS A 107 4.75 -4.70 8.34
CA HIS A 107 3.45 -4.31 7.79
C HIS A 107 3.51 -3.87 6.31
N ILE A 108 4.63 -4.16 5.65
CA ILE A 108 4.85 -3.91 4.22
C ILE A 108 4.81 -5.25 3.50
N HIS A 109 3.76 -5.45 2.69
CA HIS A 109 3.52 -6.72 2.03
C HIS A 109 3.67 -6.60 0.51
N LEU A 110 4.37 -7.55 -0.10
CA LEU A 110 4.54 -7.58 -1.55
C LEU A 110 3.23 -7.99 -2.24
N VAL A 111 2.83 -7.24 -3.27
CA VAL A 111 1.71 -7.56 -4.17
C VAL A 111 2.22 -8.14 -5.48
N GLY A 112 3.33 -7.63 -5.98
CA GLY A 112 3.82 -8.09 -7.26
C GLY A 112 5.13 -7.45 -7.69
N ILE A 113 5.69 -8.07 -8.73
CA ILE A 113 6.99 -7.71 -9.29
C ILE A 113 6.86 -7.70 -10.80
N CYS A 114 7.29 -6.63 -11.45
CA CYS A 114 7.43 -6.61 -12.90
C CYS A 114 8.62 -5.76 -13.33
N THR A 115 8.97 -5.77 -14.61
CA THR A 115 9.97 -4.81 -15.10
C THR A 115 9.41 -3.38 -15.00
N SER A 116 10.21 -2.41 -14.57
CA SER A 116 9.72 -1.03 -14.37
C SER A 116 9.22 -0.36 -15.66
N ARG A 117 9.60 -0.91 -16.82
CA ARG A 117 9.14 -0.44 -18.13
C ARG A 117 7.66 -0.70 -18.40
N ILE A 118 7.07 -1.70 -17.74
CA ILE A 118 5.65 -2.09 -17.92
C ILE A 118 4.73 -1.10 -17.19
N LEU A 119 5.07 -0.71 -15.96
CA LEU A 119 4.23 0.15 -15.12
C LEU A 119 4.42 1.65 -15.35
N LYS A 120 5.61 2.10 -15.78
CA LYS A 120 5.84 3.53 -16.02
C LYS A 120 5.09 4.01 -17.25
N VAL A 121 3.92 4.60 -17.02
CA VAL A 121 3.18 5.36 -18.02
C VAL A 121 4.08 6.49 -18.52
N LYS A 122 4.53 6.39 -19.77
CA LYS A 122 5.12 7.54 -20.45
C LYS A 122 3.97 8.50 -20.74
N PHE A 123 3.92 9.63 -20.04
CA PHE A 123 3.08 10.74 -20.48
C PHE A 123 3.49 11.07 -21.91
N LEU A 124 2.59 10.82 -22.85
CA LEU A 124 2.70 11.35 -24.20
C LEU A 124 2.70 12.87 -24.04
N LYS A 125 3.83 13.51 -24.32
CA LYS A 125 3.87 14.97 -24.49
C LYS A 125 2.86 15.30 -25.57
N ARG A 126 1.80 16.01 -25.19
CA ARG A 126 0.90 16.70 -26.13
C ARG A 126 1.65 17.85 -26.79
#